data_AF-A0A290YYY4-F1
#
_entry.id   AF-A0A290YYY4-F1
#
_cell.length_a   1.000
_cell.length_b   1.000
_cell.length_c   1.000
_cell.angle_alpha   90.00
_cell.angle_beta   90.00
_cell.angle_gamma   90.00
#
_symmetry.space_group_name_H-M   'P 1'
#
loop_
_entity.id
_entity.type
_entity.pdbx_description
1 polymer ?
#
loop_
_entity_poly.entity_id
_entity_poly.type
_entity_poly.pdbx_seq_one_letter_code
_entity_poly.pdbx_strand_id
1 'polypeptide(L)'
;MAETRFFCIGESGSADSKIVVYGWVELLARDWEPALRTWAAWRKALHGSTGVPVDYELRATDFANGRGNPTKTAWDRDKSARTAVVADALATIGTMPDVRTGAVHRRAESRCSAARAAVYAELVREIDQRLRSAGEFGIVLMNGNGAAPLHRAAHRALDLASRRIVEDPLCSKGSRADQWDQVADLVAYAAYQHVLRAPGKEAAWEWYPNLLGGASATGRVPEEL
;
A
#
# COMPACT_ATOMS: atom_id res chain seq x y z
N MET A 1 7.11 25.83 11.00
CA MET A 1 6.67 25.64 9.59
C MET A 1 5.75 24.42 9.58
N ALA A 2 4.68 24.44 8.79
CA ALA A 2 3.81 23.28 8.66
C ALA A 2 4.57 22.13 8.00
N GLU A 3 4.41 20.90 8.51
CA GLU A 3 5.08 19.73 7.94
C GLU A 3 4.28 19.17 6.76
N THR A 4 4.99 18.56 5.81
CA THR A 4 4.37 17.90 4.66
C THR A 4 4.55 16.39 4.78
N ARG A 5 3.45 15.65 4.64
CA ARG A 5 3.42 14.19 4.58
C ARG A 5 3.18 13.69 3.17
N PHE A 6 3.80 12.57 2.84
CA PHE A 6 3.48 11.78 1.66
C PHE A 6 2.58 10.62 2.06
N PHE A 7 1.59 10.33 1.23
CA PHE A 7 0.71 9.16 1.34
C PHE A 7 0.86 8.35 0.07
N CYS A 8 1.53 7.20 0.15
CA CYS A 8 1.66 6.27 -0.97
C CYS A 8 0.56 5.24 -0.85
N ILE A 9 -0.42 5.29 -1.74
CA ILE A 9 -1.66 4.50 -1.67
C ILE A 9 -1.63 3.40 -2.73
N GLY A 10 -1.91 2.18 -2.30
CA GLY A 10 -2.12 0.99 -3.12
C GLY A 10 -3.55 0.50 -3.02
N GLU A 11 -4.02 -0.18 -4.07
CA GLU A 11 -5.35 -0.78 -4.12
C GLU A 11 -5.22 -2.31 -4.17
N SER A 12 -6.09 -2.99 -3.42
CA SER A 12 -6.27 -4.44 -3.53
C SER A 12 -7.76 -4.80 -3.48
N GLY A 13 -8.08 -6.07 -3.72
CA GLY A 13 -9.45 -6.54 -3.84
C GLY A 13 -9.78 -7.12 -5.20
N SER A 14 -10.96 -7.76 -5.31
CA SER A 14 -11.45 -8.33 -6.56
C SER A 14 -12.95 -8.19 -6.71
N ALA A 15 -13.43 -8.21 -7.95
CA ALA A 15 -14.87 -8.23 -8.21
C ALA A 15 -15.53 -9.51 -7.65
N ASP A 16 -14.82 -10.63 -7.68
CA ASP A 16 -15.32 -11.93 -7.20
C ASP A 16 -15.50 -11.96 -5.68
N SER A 17 -14.53 -11.40 -4.93
CA SER A 17 -14.64 -11.28 -3.47
C SER A 17 -15.59 -10.17 -3.04
N LYS A 18 -15.88 -9.24 -3.96
CA LYS A 18 -16.59 -7.98 -3.70
C LYS A 18 -15.97 -7.16 -2.56
N ILE A 19 -14.68 -7.32 -2.28
CA ILE A 19 -13.98 -6.52 -1.28
C ILE A 19 -13.11 -5.51 -2.02
N VAL A 20 -13.18 -4.26 -1.58
CA VAL A 20 -12.29 -3.17 -1.97
C VAL A 20 -11.40 -2.86 -0.79
N VAL A 21 -10.09 -2.75 -1.02
CA VAL A 21 -9.12 -2.35 0.00
C VAL A 21 -8.23 -1.25 -0.56
N TYR A 22 -8.06 -0.18 0.21
CA TYR A 22 -6.97 0.77 0.02
C TYR A 22 -6.02 0.64 1.19
N GLY A 23 -4.75 0.31 0.89
CA GLY A 23 -3.67 0.32 1.86
C GLY A 23 -2.72 1.48 1.56
N TRP A 24 -2.08 2.03 2.59
CA TRP A 24 -1.11 3.10 2.38
C TRP A 24 0.09 3.00 3.30
N VAL A 25 1.15 3.66 2.85
CA VAL A 25 2.27 4.08 3.68
C VAL A 25 2.24 5.60 3.78
N GLU A 26 2.50 6.13 4.96
CA GLU A 26 2.65 7.57 5.18
C GLU A 26 3.95 7.88 5.92
N LEU A 27 4.54 9.01 5.56
CA LEU A 27 5.78 9.49 6.14
C LEU A 27 5.93 10.99 5.91
N LEU A 28 6.75 11.64 6.73
CA LEU A 28 7.09 13.04 6.53
C LEU A 28 8.11 13.21 5.42
N ALA A 29 8.11 14.36 4.77
CA ALA A 29 9.04 14.65 3.68
C ALA A 29 10.52 14.55 4.11
N ARG A 30 10.83 14.89 5.37
CA ARG A 30 12.19 14.77 5.93
C ARG A 30 12.65 13.31 6.11
N ASP A 31 11.70 12.39 6.31
CA ASP A 31 11.99 10.98 6.62
C ASP A 31 12.00 10.10 5.35
N TRP A 32 11.77 10.73 4.18
CA TRP A 32 11.77 10.07 2.88
C TRP A 32 13.05 9.30 2.60
N GLU A 33 14.20 9.94 2.78
CA GLU A 33 15.50 9.37 2.44
C GLU A 33 15.93 8.25 3.40
N PRO A 34 15.83 8.39 4.74
CA PRO A 34 16.10 7.30 5.68
C PRO A 34 15.19 6.08 5.48
N ALA A 35 13.89 6.28 5.27
CA ALA A 35 12.95 5.18 5.07
C ALA A 35 13.22 4.45 3.74
N LEU A 36 13.48 5.19 2.66
CA LEU A 36 13.84 4.61 1.36
C LEU A 36 15.18 3.85 1.41
N ARG A 37 16.15 4.31 2.21
CA ARG A 37 17.41 3.56 2.43
C ARG A 37 17.16 2.22 3.10
N THR A 38 16.27 2.16 4.08
CA THR A 38 15.88 0.92 4.77
C THR A 38 15.29 -0.07 3.77
N TRP A 39 14.36 0.39 2.94
CA TRP A 39 13.78 -0.41 1.86
C TRP A 39 14.84 -0.89 0.85
N ALA A 40 15.70 0.01 0.38
CA ALA A 40 16.73 -0.33 -0.60
C ALA A 40 17.79 -1.30 -0.04
N ALA A 41 18.11 -1.23 1.25
CA ALA A 41 18.99 -2.18 1.92
C ALA A 41 18.36 -3.57 1.95
N TRP A 42 17.07 -3.67 2.30
CA TRP A 42 16.32 -4.92 2.25
C TRP A 42 16.29 -5.52 0.83
N ARG A 43 16.04 -4.70 -0.20
CA ARG A 43 16.07 -5.14 -1.61
C ARG A 43 17.41 -5.75 -2.01
N LYS A 44 18.52 -5.15 -1.57
CA LYS A 44 19.88 -5.68 -1.82
C LYS A 44 20.12 -7.00 -1.08
N ALA A 45 19.67 -7.12 0.17
CA ALA A 45 19.78 -8.36 0.94
C ALA A 45 18.95 -9.50 0.33
N LEU A 46 17.73 -9.20 -0.14
CA LEU A 46 16.91 -10.14 -0.89
C LEU A 46 17.63 -10.63 -2.15
N HIS A 47 18.21 -9.70 -2.92
CA HIS A 47 18.98 -10.06 -4.11
C HIS A 47 20.16 -10.98 -3.77
N GLY A 48 20.95 -10.64 -2.74
CA GLY A 48 22.10 -11.45 -2.34
C GLY A 48 21.74 -12.87 -1.87
N SER A 49 20.57 -13.04 -1.25
CA SER A 49 20.13 -14.35 -0.71
C SER A 49 19.36 -15.21 -1.70
N THR A 50 18.62 -14.61 -2.64
CA THR A 50 17.71 -15.33 -3.54
C THR A 50 18.03 -15.17 -5.03
N GLY A 51 18.80 -14.14 -5.39
CA GLY A 51 19.03 -13.74 -6.78
C GLY A 51 17.92 -12.89 -7.39
N VAL A 52 16.83 -12.57 -6.67
CA VAL A 52 15.76 -11.69 -7.18
C VAL A 52 16.33 -10.30 -7.48
N PRO A 53 16.22 -9.76 -8.71
CA PRO A 53 16.78 -8.46 -9.03
C PRO A 53 16.19 -7.33 -8.19
N VAL A 54 17.01 -6.33 -7.82
CA VAL A 54 16.60 -5.20 -6.98
C VAL A 54 15.56 -4.29 -7.66
N ASP A 55 15.49 -4.33 -8.98
CA ASP A 55 14.52 -3.62 -9.84
C ASP A 55 13.33 -4.52 -10.27
N TYR A 56 13.31 -5.79 -9.85
CA TYR A 56 12.19 -6.68 -10.15
C TYR A 56 10.95 -6.28 -9.33
N GLU A 57 9.86 -5.98 -10.01
CA GLU A 57 8.58 -5.62 -9.37
C GLU A 57 8.05 -6.75 -8.47
N LEU A 58 7.91 -6.45 -7.16
CA LEU A 58 7.29 -7.35 -6.19
C LEU A 58 5.79 -7.14 -6.07
N ARG A 59 5.06 -7.14 -7.20
CA ARG A 59 3.60 -7.04 -7.17
C ARG A 59 3.03 -8.19 -6.35
N ALA A 60 2.45 -7.90 -5.19
CA ALA A 60 2.17 -8.89 -4.15
C ALA A 60 1.26 -10.02 -4.67
N THR A 61 0.24 -9.65 -5.43
CA THR A 61 -0.72 -10.60 -6.03
C THR A 61 -0.06 -11.54 -7.04
N ASP A 62 0.99 -11.13 -7.73
CA ASP A 62 1.73 -12.00 -8.66
C ASP A 62 2.82 -12.77 -7.91
N PHE A 63 3.56 -12.06 -7.08
CA PHE A 63 4.75 -12.58 -6.46
C PHE A 63 4.45 -13.64 -5.41
N ALA A 64 3.55 -13.36 -4.46
CA ALA A 64 3.16 -14.32 -3.42
C ALA A 64 2.49 -15.58 -4.01
N ASN A 65 1.89 -15.47 -5.20
CA ASN A 65 1.21 -16.56 -5.87
C ASN A 65 2.11 -17.43 -6.74
N GLY A 66 3.41 -17.14 -6.81
CA GLY A 66 4.35 -17.93 -7.62
C GLY A 66 4.35 -17.55 -9.10
N ARG A 67 3.80 -16.40 -9.49
CA ARG A 67 3.82 -15.91 -10.89
C ARG A 67 5.12 -15.17 -11.19
N GLY A 68 5.57 -15.26 -12.46
CA GLY A 68 6.85 -14.69 -12.89
C GLY A 68 8.06 -15.54 -12.51
N ASN A 69 9.21 -15.23 -13.14
CA ASN A 69 10.47 -15.96 -13.01
C ASN A 69 11.64 -14.99 -12.76
N PRO A 70 11.70 -14.30 -11.61
CA PRO A 70 12.71 -13.27 -11.35
C PRO A 70 14.14 -13.83 -11.38
N THR A 71 14.34 -15.04 -10.88
CA THR A 71 15.70 -15.62 -10.72
C THR A 71 16.07 -16.55 -11.88
N LYS A 72 15.07 -17.06 -12.62
CA LYS A 72 15.22 -18.11 -13.64
C LYS A 72 15.78 -19.43 -13.07
N THR A 73 15.55 -19.68 -11.78
CA THR A 73 15.98 -20.91 -11.09
C THR A 73 14.77 -21.67 -10.53
N ALA A 74 15.02 -22.85 -9.93
CA ALA A 74 13.99 -23.61 -9.23
C ALA A 74 13.31 -22.83 -8.09
N TRP A 75 14.00 -21.84 -7.51
CA TRP A 75 13.48 -20.98 -6.46
C TRP A 75 12.19 -20.25 -6.88
N ASP A 76 12.04 -19.87 -8.15
CA ASP A 76 10.84 -19.15 -8.64
C ASP A 76 9.53 -19.94 -8.46
N ARG A 77 9.63 -21.27 -8.31
CA ARG A 77 8.52 -22.19 -8.10
C ARG A 77 8.23 -22.49 -6.63
N ASP A 78 9.11 -22.07 -5.73
CA ASP A 78 8.92 -22.25 -4.30
C ASP A 78 7.96 -21.18 -3.75
N LYS A 79 6.68 -21.53 -3.65
CA LYS A 79 5.65 -20.64 -3.10
C LYS A 79 5.89 -20.31 -1.62
N SER A 80 6.48 -21.22 -0.86
CA SER A 80 6.75 -21.00 0.57
C SER A 80 7.86 -19.96 0.73
N ALA A 81 8.96 -20.11 -0.03
CA ALA A 81 10.03 -19.12 -0.05
C ALA A 81 9.54 -17.73 -0.48
N ARG A 82 8.68 -17.64 -1.50
CA ARG A 82 8.13 -16.36 -1.96
C ARG A 82 7.15 -15.73 -0.96
N THR A 83 6.38 -16.56 -0.27
CA THR A 83 5.52 -16.15 0.85
C THR A 83 6.37 -15.56 1.99
N ALA A 84 7.49 -16.21 2.33
CA ALA A 84 8.41 -15.73 3.34
C ALA A 84 9.05 -14.38 2.96
N VAL A 85 9.43 -14.19 1.69
CA VAL A 85 9.93 -12.90 1.19
C VAL A 85 8.90 -11.78 1.35
N VAL A 86 7.62 -12.04 1.09
CA VAL A 86 6.57 -11.02 1.28
C VAL A 86 6.38 -10.69 2.76
N ALA A 87 6.39 -11.70 3.64
CA ALA A 87 6.35 -11.48 5.08
C ALA A 87 7.55 -10.65 5.58
N ASP A 88 8.76 -10.96 5.09
CA ASP A 88 9.98 -10.21 5.42
C ASP A 88 9.95 -8.77 4.90
N ALA A 89 9.37 -8.55 3.71
CA ALA A 89 9.11 -7.22 3.18
C ALA A 89 8.18 -6.40 4.09
N LEU A 90 7.08 -7.01 4.53
CA LEU A 90 6.11 -6.38 5.42
C LEU A 90 6.70 -6.08 6.80
N ALA A 91 7.49 -7.01 7.34
CA ALA A 91 8.22 -6.78 8.59
C ALA A 91 9.21 -5.61 8.44
N THR A 92 9.92 -5.53 7.32
CA THR A 92 10.81 -4.40 7.01
C THR A 92 10.03 -3.08 6.99
N ILE A 93 8.88 -3.03 6.30
CA ILE A 93 8.00 -1.84 6.26
C ILE A 93 7.58 -1.42 7.66
N GLY A 94 7.18 -2.37 8.51
CA GLY A 94 6.79 -2.11 9.91
C GLY A 94 7.92 -1.58 10.81
N THR A 95 9.18 -1.67 10.37
CA THR A 95 10.37 -1.18 11.09
C THR A 95 10.99 0.08 10.48
N MET A 96 10.43 0.60 9.39
CA MET A 96 10.99 1.79 8.75
C MET A 96 10.84 3.02 9.69
N PRO A 97 11.89 3.84 9.85
CA PRO A 97 11.85 5.00 10.72
C PRO A 97 10.73 5.97 10.32
N ASP A 98 9.90 6.35 11.30
CA ASP A 98 8.82 7.35 11.17
C ASP A 98 7.82 7.11 10.02
N VAL A 99 7.79 5.88 9.51
CA VAL A 99 6.77 5.39 8.59
C VAL A 99 5.59 4.88 9.40
N ARG A 100 4.39 5.25 8.97
CA ARG A 100 3.15 4.60 9.40
C ARG A 100 2.48 3.93 8.22
N THR A 101 1.73 2.89 8.50
CA THR A 101 0.88 2.24 7.50
C THR A 101 -0.58 2.50 7.81
N GLY A 102 -1.47 2.13 6.91
CA GLY A 102 -2.89 2.04 7.23
C GLY A 102 -3.62 1.28 6.14
N ALA A 103 -4.83 0.84 6.46
CA ALA A 103 -5.70 0.26 5.46
C ALA A 103 -7.16 0.45 5.83
N VAL A 104 -7.95 0.71 4.79
CA VAL A 104 -9.40 0.78 4.86
C VAL A 104 -10.00 -0.20 3.86
N HIS A 105 -11.18 -0.71 4.15
CA HIS A 105 -11.89 -1.63 3.28
C HIS A 105 -13.39 -1.40 3.26
N ARG A 106 -14.04 -1.95 2.23
CA ARG A 106 -15.50 -2.06 2.14
C ARG A 106 -15.90 -3.32 1.40
N ARG A 107 -16.98 -3.95 1.84
CA ARG A 107 -17.67 -4.98 1.06
C ARG A 107 -18.66 -4.31 0.11
N ALA A 108 -18.45 -4.46 -1.18
CA ALA A 108 -19.32 -3.96 -2.22
C ALA A 108 -20.53 -4.89 -2.40
N GLU A 109 -21.73 -4.33 -2.44
CA GLU A 109 -22.94 -5.11 -2.76
C GLU A 109 -23.01 -5.49 -4.25
N SER A 110 -22.52 -4.57 -5.11
CA SER A 110 -22.55 -4.69 -6.58
C SER A 110 -21.24 -4.19 -7.22
N ARG A 111 -21.29 -3.51 -8.38
CA ARG A 111 -20.12 -3.17 -9.22
C ARG A 111 -18.97 -2.56 -8.40
N CYS A 112 -17.86 -3.28 -8.35
CA CYS A 112 -16.65 -2.93 -7.58
C CYS A 112 -16.11 -1.53 -7.91
N SER A 113 -16.33 -0.99 -9.12
CA SER A 113 -15.86 0.35 -9.52
C SER A 113 -16.51 1.50 -8.75
N ALA A 114 -17.82 1.46 -8.49
CA ALA A 114 -18.50 2.50 -7.73
C ALA A 114 -18.09 2.45 -6.25
N ALA A 115 -17.98 1.24 -5.69
CA ALA A 115 -17.48 1.04 -4.34
C ALA A 115 -16.05 1.56 -4.19
N ARG A 116 -15.15 1.27 -5.14
CA ARG A 116 -13.78 1.83 -5.18
C ARG A 116 -13.76 3.35 -5.09
N ALA A 117 -14.54 4.01 -5.95
CA ALA A 117 -14.63 5.47 -5.94
C ALA A 117 -15.15 6.03 -4.60
N ALA A 118 -16.15 5.38 -4.01
CA ALA A 118 -16.71 5.80 -2.73
C ALA A 118 -15.70 5.64 -1.58
N VAL A 119 -15.06 4.47 -1.47
CA VAL A 119 -14.05 4.20 -0.43
C VAL A 119 -12.87 5.15 -0.56
N TYR A 120 -12.37 5.38 -1.79
CA TYR A 120 -11.28 6.34 -2.00
C TYR A 120 -11.68 7.76 -1.60
N ALA A 121 -12.90 8.20 -1.96
CA ALA A 121 -13.38 9.53 -1.61
C ALA A 121 -13.54 9.73 -0.09
N GLU A 122 -13.89 8.68 0.65
CA GLU A 122 -13.98 8.68 2.11
C GLU A 122 -12.60 8.70 2.74
N LEU A 123 -11.68 7.82 2.30
CA LEU A 123 -10.28 7.82 2.73
C LEU A 123 -9.62 9.20 2.56
N VAL A 124 -9.79 9.83 1.40
CA VAL A 124 -9.24 11.17 1.13
C VAL A 124 -9.80 12.22 2.07
N ARG A 125 -11.10 12.12 2.43
CA ARG A 125 -11.72 13.02 3.42
C ARG A 125 -11.16 12.82 4.82
N GLU A 126 -10.95 11.58 5.24
CA GLU A 126 -10.35 11.26 6.55
C GLU A 126 -8.90 11.72 6.64
N ILE A 127 -8.11 11.50 5.59
CA ILE A 127 -6.74 12.00 5.51
C ILE A 127 -6.73 13.53 5.61
N ASP A 128 -7.58 14.23 4.85
CA ASP A 128 -7.66 15.70 4.87
C ASP A 128 -8.05 16.23 6.26
N GLN A 129 -9.05 15.61 6.89
CA GLN A 129 -9.49 15.98 8.24
C GLN A 129 -8.36 15.78 9.25
N ARG A 130 -7.64 14.66 9.18
CA ARG A 130 -6.52 14.38 10.08
C ARG A 130 -5.37 15.37 9.90
N LEU A 131 -5.00 15.67 8.65
CA LEU A 131 -3.98 16.67 8.34
C LEU A 131 -4.39 18.05 8.87
N ARG A 132 -5.68 18.40 8.75
CA ARG A 132 -6.22 19.65 9.29
C ARG A 132 -6.12 19.72 10.81
N SER A 133 -6.48 18.65 11.50
CA SER A 133 -6.33 18.54 12.96
C SER A 133 -4.87 18.63 13.41
N ALA A 134 -3.94 18.10 12.61
CA ALA A 134 -2.50 18.15 12.88
C ALA A 134 -1.83 19.47 12.46
N GLY A 135 -2.49 20.32 11.67
CA GLY A 135 -1.87 21.52 11.09
C GLY A 135 -0.81 21.21 10.02
N GLU A 136 -0.93 20.08 9.34
CA GLU A 136 0.00 19.57 8.33
C GLU A 136 -0.57 19.69 6.92
N PHE A 137 0.28 19.48 5.91
CA PHE A 137 -0.12 19.31 4.51
C PHE A 137 0.20 17.90 4.02
N GLY A 138 -0.55 17.43 3.02
CA GLY A 138 -0.41 16.09 2.45
C GLY A 138 -0.24 16.10 0.94
N ILE A 139 0.61 15.20 0.43
CA ILE A 139 0.72 14.87 -0.99
C ILE A 139 0.38 13.39 -1.15
N VAL A 140 -0.54 13.08 -2.06
CA VAL A 140 -0.93 11.69 -2.35
C VAL A 140 -0.18 11.20 -3.58
N LEU A 141 0.49 10.07 -3.42
CA LEU A 141 1.09 9.25 -4.46
C LEU A 141 0.19 8.03 -4.65
N MET A 142 -0.38 7.86 -5.83
CA MET A 142 -1.34 6.79 -6.10
C MET A 142 -0.72 5.76 -7.05
N ASN A 143 -0.68 4.50 -6.60
CA ASN A 143 -0.31 3.37 -7.45
C ASN A 143 -1.42 3.16 -8.49
N GLY A 144 -1.09 3.38 -9.75
CA GLY A 144 -2.02 3.19 -10.85
C GLY A 144 -1.62 3.99 -12.08
N ASN A 145 -2.22 3.64 -13.21
CA ASN A 145 -1.89 4.22 -14.51
C ASN A 145 -2.49 5.64 -14.72
N GLY A 146 -2.31 6.58 -13.78
CA GLY A 146 -2.50 8.02 -14.02
C GLY A 146 -3.87 8.53 -14.46
N ALA A 147 -4.85 7.65 -14.66
CA ALA A 147 -5.97 7.92 -15.56
C ALA A 147 -7.31 7.48 -14.98
N ALA A 148 -7.47 7.45 -13.66
CA ALA A 148 -8.78 7.26 -13.07
C ALA A 148 -9.40 8.64 -12.76
N PRO A 149 -10.30 9.18 -13.61
CA PRO A 149 -11.09 10.38 -13.31
C PRO A 149 -11.67 10.41 -11.89
N LEU A 150 -11.92 9.22 -11.32
CA LEU A 150 -12.46 9.05 -9.97
C LEU A 150 -11.52 9.57 -8.86
N HIS A 151 -10.20 9.36 -8.94
CA HIS A 151 -9.29 9.83 -7.89
C HIS A 151 -9.17 11.36 -7.90
N ARG A 152 -9.09 11.95 -9.10
CA ARG A 152 -9.14 13.41 -9.28
C ARG A 152 -10.43 13.98 -8.74
N ALA A 153 -11.58 13.38 -9.07
CA ALA A 153 -12.87 13.85 -8.59
C ALA A 153 -12.96 13.89 -7.07
N ALA A 154 -12.43 12.87 -6.37
CA ALA A 154 -12.39 12.82 -4.92
C ALA A 154 -11.58 13.99 -4.30
N HIS A 155 -10.40 14.30 -4.85
CA HIS A 155 -9.58 15.42 -4.38
C HIS A 155 -10.24 16.78 -4.64
N ARG A 156 -10.84 16.95 -5.83
CA ARG A 156 -11.51 18.20 -6.22
C ARG A 156 -12.84 18.43 -5.48
N ALA A 157 -13.40 17.40 -4.86
CA ALA A 157 -14.56 17.52 -3.99
C ALA A 157 -14.23 18.02 -2.57
N LEU A 158 -12.95 18.09 -2.20
CA LEU A 158 -12.52 18.69 -0.92
C LEU A 158 -12.75 20.21 -0.93
N ASP A 159 -13.13 20.75 0.23
CA ASP A 159 -13.32 22.19 0.41
C ASP A 159 -12.01 22.97 0.22
N LEU A 160 -11.94 23.82 -0.80
CA LEU A 160 -10.76 24.61 -1.12
C LEU A 160 -10.32 25.54 0.02
N ALA A 161 -11.25 26.01 0.86
CA ALA A 161 -10.92 26.92 1.96
C ALA A 161 -10.19 26.23 3.11
N SER A 162 -10.34 24.90 3.23
CA SER A 162 -9.85 24.14 4.39
C SER A 162 -9.02 22.91 4.03
N ARG A 163 -8.92 22.55 2.73
CA ARG A 163 -8.15 21.40 2.26
C ARG A 163 -6.67 21.52 2.65
N ARG A 164 -6.11 20.40 3.11
CA ARG A 164 -4.71 20.19 3.46
C ARG A 164 -4.01 19.23 2.51
N ILE A 165 -4.76 18.50 1.70
CA ILE A 165 -4.19 17.74 0.58
C ILE A 165 -3.88 18.70 -0.57
N VAL A 166 -2.65 18.63 -1.06
CA VAL A 166 -2.12 19.46 -2.14
C VAL A 166 -2.39 18.78 -3.47
N GLU A 167 -3.17 19.46 -4.33
CA GLU A 167 -3.48 19.06 -5.70
C GLU A 167 -4.09 17.65 -5.87
N ASP A 168 -4.24 17.25 -7.13
CA ASP A 168 -4.63 15.89 -7.54
C ASP A 168 -3.54 14.87 -7.15
N PRO A 169 -3.89 13.58 -7.02
CA PRO A 169 -2.91 12.56 -6.69
C PRO A 169 -1.86 12.44 -7.81
N LEU A 170 -0.60 12.41 -7.40
CA LEU A 170 0.53 12.12 -8.27
C LEU A 170 0.52 10.63 -8.56
N CYS A 171 0.20 10.27 -9.80
CA CYS A 171 0.18 8.88 -10.20
C CYS A 171 1.54 8.48 -10.77
N SER A 172 2.01 7.32 -10.35
CA SER A 172 3.23 6.71 -10.85
C SER A 172 3.13 6.29 -12.32
N LYS A 173 4.29 6.19 -12.98
CA LYS A 173 4.35 5.71 -14.38
C LYS A 173 4.36 4.18 -14.47
N GLY A 174 4.31 3.49 -13.34
CA GLY A 174 4.21 2.04 -13.23
C GLY A 174 5.10 1.47 -12.12
N SER A 175 4.59 0.44 -11.45
CA SER A 175 5.16 -0.26 -10.29
C SER A 175 6.55 -0.87 -10.45
N ARG A 176 7.09 -1.00 -11.68
CA ARG A 176 8.46 -1.50 -11.90
C ARG A 176 9.55 -0.52 -11.46
N ALA A 177 9.31 0.78 -11.59
CA ALA A 177 10.30 1.80 -11.26
C ALA A 177 10.10 2.39 -9.86
N ASP A 178 8.85 2.47 -9.39
CA ASP A 178 8.49 3.27 -8.22
C ASP A 178 8.45 2.41 -6.95
N GLN A 179 9.43 2.61 -6.07
CA GLN A 179 9.63 1.80 -4.86
C GLN A 179 8.47 1.91 -3.87
N TRP A 180 7.94 3.12 -3.69
CA TRP A 180 6.85 3.38 -2.74
C TRP A 180 5.51 2.79 -3.18
N ASP A 181 5.28 2.65 -4.49
CA ASP A 181 4.11 1.93 -5.00
C ASP A 181 4.15 0.46 -4.61
N GLN A 182 5.33 -0.16 -4.70
CA GLN A 182 5.49 -1.56 -4.31
C GLN A 182 5.27 -1.74 -2.80
N VAL A 183 5.77 -0.81 -1.99
CA VAL A 183 5.51 -0.79 -0.54
C VAL A 183 4.00 -0.67 -0.27
N ALA A 184 3.31 0.27 -0.93
CA ALA A 184 1.87 0.45 -0.75
C ALA A 184 1.03 -0.74 -1.26
N ASP A 185 1.43 -1.36 -2.37
CA ASP A 185 0.82 -2.59 -2.91
C ASP A 185 0.92 -3.76 -1.91
N LEU A 186 2.09 -3.93 -1.26
CA LEU A 186 2.28 -4.94 -0.23
C LEU A 186 1.37 -4.70 0.99
N VAL A 187 1.25 -3.45 1.46
CA VAL A 187 0.35 -3.08 2.57
C VAL A 187 -1.10 -3.37 2.19
N ALA A 188 -1.56 -2.93 1.01
CA ALA A 188 -2.92 -3.16 0.53
C ALA A 188 -3.22 -4.66 0.37
N TYR A 189 -2.26 -5.44 -0.14
CA TYR A 189 -2.41 -6.88 -0.27
C TYR A 189 -2.49 -7.58 1.08
N ALA A 190 -1.64 -7.22 2.05
CA ALA A 190 -1.68 -7.78 3.40
C ALA A 190 -3.04 -7.52 4.08
N ALA A 191 -3.55 -6.29 3.97
CA ALA A 191 -4.88 -5.93 4.46
C ALA A 191 -5.98 -6.75 3.78
N TYR A 192 -5.91 -6.90 2.45
CA TYR A 192 -6.88 -7.71 1.72
C TYR A 192 -6.86 -9.19 2.10
N GLN A 193 -5.67 -9.80 2.28
CA GLN A 193 -5.59 -11.19 2.75
C GLN A 193 -6.17 -11.36 4.16
N HIS A 194 -5.98 -10.37 5.04
CA HIS A 194 -6.57 -10.37 6.37
C HIS A 194 -8.10 -10.26 6.34
N VAL A 195 -8.67 -9.38 5.50
CA VAL A 195 -10.13 -9.18 5.41
C VAL A 195 -10.82 -10.35 4.69
N LEU A 196 -10.22 -10.85 3.61
CA LEU A 196 -10.82 -11.91 2.79
C LEU A 196 -10.80 -13.27 3.49
N ARG A 197 -9.69 -13.59 4.17
CA ARG A 197 -9.39 -14.93 4.74
C ARG A 197 -9.71 -16.09 3.79
N ALA A 198 -9.24 -16.01 2.54
CA ALA A 198 -9.47 -17.07 1.56
C ALA A 198 -8.77 -18.38 1.98
N PRO A 199 -9.41 -19.56 1.77
CA PRO A 199 -8.76 -20.85 1.94
C PRO A 199 -7.49 -20.98 1.09
N GLY A 200 -6.44 -21.58 1.65
CA GLY A 200 -5.12 -21.71 1.01
C GLY A 200 -4.23 -20.46 1.12
N LYS A 201 -4.66 -19.45 1.91
CA LYS A 201 -3.93 -18.21 2.20
C LYS A 201 -3.75 -17.96 3.70
N GLU A 202 -3.86 -18.99 4.52
CA GLU A 202 -3.82 -18.95 5.98
C GLU A 202 -2.55 -18.25 6.49
N ALA A 203 -1.40 -18.52 5.86
CA ALA A 203 -0.13 -17.89 6.20
C ALA A 203 -0.14 -16.36 6.06
N ALA A 204 -1.03 -15.80 5.24
CA ALA A 204 -1.14 -14.37 4.97
C ALA A 204 -2.23 -13.65 5.79
N TRP A 205 -3.12 -14.38 6.46
CA TRP A 205 -4.23 -13.78 7.21
C TRP A 205 -3.74 -12.88 8.34
N GLU A 206 -2.60 -13.21 8.95
CA GLU A 206 -2.08 -12.49 10.11
C GLU A 206 -0.93 -11.53 9.76
N TRP A 207 -0.62 -11.35 8.47
CA TRP A 207 0.44 -10.42 8.06
C TRP A 207 0.16 -8.99 8.48
N TYR A 208 -1.04 -8.47 8.21
CA TYR A 208 -1.40 -7.11 8.56
C TYR A 208 -1.34 -6.87 10.09
N PRO A 209 -2.09 -7.61 10.93
CA PRO A 209 -2.07 -7.36 12.38
C PRO A 209 -0.71 -7.58 13.03
N ASN A 210 0.08 -8.57 12.59
CA ASN A 210 1.32 -8.94 13.26
C ASN A 210 2.54 -8.17 12.77
N LEU A 211 2.61 -7.84 11.47
CA LEU A 211 3.80 -7.23 10.87
C LEU A 211 3.63 -5.72 10.68
N LEU A 212 2.40 -5.24 10.48
CA LEU A 212 2.12 -3.82 10.25
C LEU A 212 1.32 -3.18 11.38
N GLY A 213 0.58 -3.95 12.18
CA GLY A 213 -0.34 -3.42 13.18
C GLY A 213 0.29 -2.51 14.24
N GLY A 214 1.60 -2.63 14.50
CA GLY A 214 2.32 -1.71 15.38
C GLY A 214 2.64 -0.35 14.74
N ALA A 215 2.81 -0.31 13.43
CA ALA A 215 3.04 0.91 12.64
C ALA A 215 1.74 1.49 12.05
N SER A 216 0.62 0.78 12.18
CA SER A 216 -0.64 1.15 11.54
C SER A 216 -1.37 2.30 12.25
N ALA A 217 -1.72 3.33 11.48
CA ALA A 217 -2.51 4.47 11.92
C ALA A 217 -4.00 4.14 12.12
N THR A 218 -4.51 3.08 11.47
CA THR A 218 -5.90 2.57 11.65
C THR A 218 -5.98 1.44 12.69
N GLY A 219 -4.85 1.11 13.33
CA GLY A 219 -4.76 0.02 14.29
C GLY A 219 -4.46 -1.34 13.66
N ARG A 220 -4.62 -2.41 14.44
CA ARG A 220 -4.20 -3.77 14.06
C ARG A 220 -5.08 -4.45 13.03
N VAL A 221 -6.26 -3.92 12.76
CA VAL A 221 -7.22 -4.46 11.79
C VAL A 221 -7.49 -3.36 10.76
N PRO A 222 -7.56 -3.68 9.45
CA PRO A 222 -8.01 -2.73 8.45
C PRO A 222 -9.39 -2.16 8.83
N GLU A 223 -9.56 -0.86 8.73
CA GLU A 223 -10.79 -0.17 9.13
C GLU A 223 -11.89 -0.35 8.08
N GLU A 224 -13.12 -0.59 8.51
CA GLU A 224 -14.26 -0.67 7.60
C GLU A 224 -14.86 0.72 7.39
N LEU A 225 -14.90 1.18 6.14
CA LEU A 225 -15.59 2.40 5.72
C LEU A 225 -16.94 2.04 5.13
#